data_AF-A0A949HYV5-F1
#
_entry.id   AF-A0A949HYV5-F1
#
_cell.length_a   1.000
_cell.length_b   1.000
_cell.length_c   1.000
_cell.angle_alpha   90.00
_cell.angle_beta   90.00
_cell.angle_gamma   90.00
#
_symmetry.space_group_name_H-M   'P 1'
#
loop_
_entity.id
_entity.type
_entity.pdbx_description
1 polymer ?
#
loop_
_entity_poly.entity_id
_entity_poly.type
_entity_poly.pdbx_seq_one_letter_code
_entity_poly.pdbx_strand_id
1 'polypeptide(L)'
;MIRGAFTVGAWTMASRILGFARDILIAAVMGTGPVADAFFVALRLPNLFRRLFGEGAFNAAFVPAISTILHKDGLSAATEFAEEATAVMALWLGGVTVLGEIFMPWLLYVLAPGFAGHGGRFGLA
;
A
#
# COMPACT_ATOMS: atom_id res chain seq x y z
N MET A 1 -21.30 7.54 -21.52
CA MET A 1 -21.39 6.82 -20.23
C MET A 1 -21.10 5.32 -20.36
N ILE A 2 -21.78 4.58 -21.27
CA ILE A 2 -21.56 3.12 -21.46
C ILE A 2 -20.10 2.75 -21.82
N ARG A 3 -19.46 3.51 -22.72
CA ARG A 3 -18.05 3.29 -23.07
C ARG A 3 -17.11 3.38 -21.87
N GLY A 4 -17.22 4.44 -21.06
CA GLY A 4 -16.38 4.63 -19.86
C GLY A 4 -16.60 3.57 -18.79
N ALA A 5 -17.86 3.18 -18.55
CA ALA A 5 -18.18 2.09 -17.62
C ALA A 5 -17.58 0.75 -18.09
N PHE A 6 -17.63 0.47 -19.39
CA PHE A 6 -17.01 -0.72 -19.97
C PHE A 6 -15.48 -0.70 -19.86
N THR A 7 -14.83 0.44 -20.12
CA THR A 7 -13.37 0.56 -20.02
C THR A 7 -12.88 0.35 -18.59
N VAL A 8 -13.51 1.01 -17.61
CA VAL A 8 -13.14 0.83 -16.19
C VAL A 8 -13.42 -0.60 -15.73
N GLY A 9 -14.57 -1.17 -16.13
CA GLY A 9 -14.94 -2.55 -15.81
C GLY A 9 -13.93 -3.57 -16.37
N ALA A 10 -13.50 -3.40 -17.61
CA ALA A 10 -12.49 -4.25 -18.24
C ALA A 10 -11.14 -4.18 -17.50
N TRP A 11 -10.67 -2.97 -17.18
CA TRP A 11 -9.44 -2.79 -16.40
C TRP A 11 -9.53 -3.38 -14.98
N THR A 12 -10.71 -3.27 -14.36
CA THR A 12 -10.97 -3.87 -13.05
C THR A 12 -10.91 -5.40 -13.12
N MET A 13 -11.53 -5.99 -14.14
CA MET A 13 -11.53 -7.45 -14.33
C MET A 13 -10.13 -7.97 -14.64
N ALA A 14 -9.39 -7.29 -15.53
CA ALA A 14 -8.00 -7.63 -15.83
C ALA A 14 -7.13 -7.62 -14.57
N SER A 15 -7.28 -6.59 -13.72
CA SER A 15 -6.56 -6.49 -12.45
C SER A 15 -6.89 -7.64 -11.49
N ARG A 16 -8.15 -8.09 -11.44
CA ARG A 16 -8.56 -9.25 -10.64
C ARG A 16 -7.96 -10.55 -11.13
N ILE A 17 -7.92 -10.76 -12.44
CA ILE A 17 -7.33 -11.95 -13.06
C ILE A 17 -5.81 -11.98 -12.77
N LEU A 18 -5.13 -10.85 -12.91
CA LEU A 18 -3.71 -10.74 -12.59
C LEU A 18 -3.43 -11.00 -11.10
N GLY A 19 -4.29 -10.48 -10.21
CA GLY A 19 -4.22 -10.77 -8.77
C GLY A 19 -4.39 -12.26 -8.48
N PHE A 20 -5.36 -12.91 -9.11
CA PHE A 20 -5.58 -14.35 -8.95
C PHE A 20 -4.42 -15.19 -9.47
N ALA A 21 -3.85 -14.81 -10.62
CA ALA A 21 -2.65 -15.46 -11.15
C ALA A 21 -1.45 -15.31 -10.20
N ARG A 22 -1.26 -14.12 -9.60
CA ARG A 22 -0.25 -13.90 -8.56
C ARG A 22 -0.46 -14.84 -7.37
N ASP A 23 -1.68 -15.00 -6.89
CA ASP A 23 -1.96 -15.86 -5.74
C ASP A 23 -1.66 -17.34 -6.05
N ILE A 24 -1.98 -17.81 -7.26
CA ILE A 24 -1.61 -19.15 -7.74
C ILE A 24 -0.09 -19.31 -7.77
N LEU A 25 0.64 -18.33 -8.31
CA LEU A 25 2.10 -18.39 -8.38
C LEU A 25 2.75 -18.40 -7.00
N ILE A 26 2.26 -17.58 -6.07
CA ILE A 26 2.74 -17.58 -4.68
C ILE A 26 2.49 -18.95 -4.04
N ALA A 27 1.29 -19.52 -4.21
CA ALA A 27 0.97 -20.84 -3.68
C ALA A 27 1.82 -21.96 -4.33
N ALA A 28 2.10 -21.87 -5.63
CA ALA A 28 2.92 -22.84 -6.35
C ALA A 28 4.40 -22.79 -5.92
N VAL A 29 4.93 -21.61 -5.60
CA VAL A 29 6.34 -21.43 -5.20
C VAL A 29 6.55 -21.62 -3.71
N MET A 30 5.68 -21.08 -2.86
CA MET A 30 5.84 -21.07 -1.39
C MET A 30 5.00 -22.13 -0.67
N GLY A 31 3.99 -22.71 -1.31
CA GLY A 31 3.05 -23.64 -0.68
C GLY A 31 2.16 -22.97 0.37
N THR A 32 1.67 -23.76 1.34
CA THR A 32 0.85 -23.32 2.49
C THR A 32 1.63 -23.39 3.81
N GLY A 33 2.96 -23.35 3.75
CA GLY A 33 3.84 -23.51 4.90
C GLY A 33 4.12 -22.22 5.68
N PRO A 34 4.93 -22.31 6.75
CA PRO A 34 5.28 -21.16 7.61
C PRO A 34 5.93 -19.97 6.87
N VAL A 35 6.59 -20.23 5.74
CA VAL A 35 7.18 -19.19 4.88
C VAL A 35 6.11 -18.36 4.18
N ALA A 36 5.04 -18.99 3.69
CA ALA A 36 3.91 -18.29 3.08
C ALA A 36 3.20 -17.41 4.12
N ASP A 37 2.99 -17.94 5.34
CA ASP A 37 2.40 -17.17 6.44
C ASP A 37 3.25 -15.94 6.80
N ALA A 38 4.58 -16.09 6.91
CA ALA A 38 5.50 -14.98 7.19
C ALA A 38 5.44 -13.93 6.08
N PHE A 39 5.46 -14.36 4.82
CA PHE A 39 5.36 -13.47 3.66
C PHE A 39 4.07 -12.64 3.66
N PHE A 40 2.92 -13.27 3.92
CA PHE A 40 1.65 -12.54 3.97
C PHE A 40 1.53 -11.62 5.18
N VAL A 41 2.09 -12.01 6.33
CA VAL A 41 2.18 -11.15 7.53
C VAL A 41 3.04 -9.92 7.24
N ALA A 42 4.22 -10.10 6.66
CA ALA A 42 5.12 -9.00 6.30
C ALA A 42 4.44 -7.98 5.38
N LEU A 43 3.59 -8.43 4.46
CA LEU A 43 2.84 -7.56 3.56
C LEU A 43 1.66 -6.83 4.21
N ARG A 44 1.21 -7.19 5.43
CA ARG A 44 0.06 -6.52 6.07
C ARG A 44 0.37 -5.08 6.42
N LEU A 45 1.52 -4.84 7.04
CA LEU A 45 1.86 -3.51 7.54
C LEU A 45 2.01 -2.50 6.38
N PRO A 46 2.81 -2.75 5.32
CA PRO A 46 2.88 -1.84 4.18
C PRO A 46 1.54 -1.64 3.50
N ASN A 47 0.72 -2.70 3.35
CA ASN A 47 -0.59 -2.57 2.73
C ASN A 47 -1.57 -1.76 3.57
N LEU A 48 -1.50 -1.83 4.91
CA LEU A 48 -2.32 -0.98 5.77
C LEU A 48 -2.00 0.50 5.54
N PHE A 49 -0.72 0.87 5.55
CA PHE A 49 -0.28 2.24 5.27
C PHE A 49 -0.69 2.70 3.86
N ARG A 50 -0.52 1.84 2.85
CA ARG A 50 -0.97 2.11 1.48
C ARG A 50 -2.47 2.40 1.40
N ARG A 51 -3.30 1.66 2.15
CA ARG A 51 -4.76 1.87 2.21
C ARG A 51 -5.12 3.18 2.91
N LEU A 52 -4.45 3.50 4.02
CA LEU A 52 -4.71 4.70 4.81
C LEU A 52 -4.30 5.98 4.06
N PHE A 53 -3.06 6.01 3.56
CA PHE A 53 -2.43 7.23 3.02
C PHE A 53 -2.43 7.30 1.50
N GLY A 54 -2.60 6.20 0.77
CA GLY A 54 -2.58 6.19 -0.70
C GLY A 54 -3.98 6.12 -1.31
N GLU A 55 -4.75 5.11 -0.92
CA GLU A 55 -6.05 4.83 -1.55
C GLU A 55 -7.20 5.69 -0.99
N GLY A 56 -7.18 5.99 0.32
CA GLY A 56 -8.32 6.60 1.02
C GLY A 56 -8.17 8.08 1.34
N ALA A 57 -7.53 8.39 2.47
CA ALA A 57 -7.65 9.70 3.11
C ALA A 57 -6.95 10.81 2.31
N PHE A 58 -5.75 10.54 1.79
CA PHE A 58 -5.02 11.52 1.00
C PHE A 58 -5.74 11.84 -0.30
N ASN A 59 -6.16 10.85 -1.07
CA ASN A 59 -6.81 11.06 -2.36
C ASN A 59 -8.12 11.87 -2.21
N ALA A 60 -8.90 11.58 -1.16
CA ALA A 60 -10.13 12.31 -0.84
C ALA A 60 -9.91 13.79 -0.49
N ALA A 61 -8.78 14.14 0.11
CA ALA A 61 -8.44 15.54 0.43
C ALA A 61 -7.66 16.25 -0.69
N PHE A 62 -6.75 15.53 -1.34
CA PHE A 62 -5.82 16.04 -2.35
C PHE A 62 -6.53 16.40 -3.65
N VAL A 63 -7.39 15.53 -4.18
CA VAL A 63 -8.06 15.76 -5.48
C VAL A 63 -8.94 17.02 -5.48
N PRO A 64 -9.79 17.26 -4.47
CA PRO A 64 -10.55 18.51 -4.40
C PRO A 64 -9.66 19.75 -4.22
N ALA A 65 -8.59 19.64 -3.42
CA ALA A 65 -7.66 20.75 -3.18
C ALA A 65 -6.93 21.16 -4.46
N ILE A 66 -6.29 20.21 -5.15
CA ILE A 66 -5.57 20.50 -6.40
C ILE A 66 -6.50 20.96 -7.51
N SER A 67 -7.73 20.42 -7.60
CA SER A 67 -8.73 20.89 -8.56
C SER A 67 -9.17 22.33 -8.30
N THR A 68 -9.29 22.72 -7.03
CA THR A 68 -9.63 24.10 -6.66
C THR A 68 -8.51 25.07 -7.04
N ILE A 69 -7.25 24.71 -6.73
CA ILE A 69 -6.07 25.51 -7.07
C ILE A 69 -5.92 25.61 -8.59
N LEU A 70 -6.08 24.50 -9.31
CA LEU A 70 -6.00 24.47 -10.77
C LEU A 70 -7.01 25.41 -11.43
N HIS A 71 -8.24 25.47 -10.89
CA HIS A 71 -9.28 26.35 -11.42
C HIS A 71 -9.12 27.82 -11.05
N LYS A 72 -8.59 28.13 -9.86
CA LYS A 72 -8.46 29.51 -9.36
C LYS A 72 -7.14 30.16 -9.75
N ASP A 73 -6.05 29.41 -9.59
CA ASP A 73 -4.68 29.92 -9.59
C ASP A 73 -3.86 29.38 -10.77
N GLY A 74 -4.46 28.46 -11.54
CA GLY A 74 -3.90 27.93 -12.79
C GLY A 74 -2.94 26.76 -12.60
N LEU A 75 -2.38 26.30 -13.72
CA LEU A 75 -1.58 25.07 -13.76
C LEU A 75 -0.29 25.18 -12.95
N SER A 76 0.39 26.32 -12.99
CA SER A 76 1.67 26.53 -12.29
C SER A 76 1.52 26.39 -10.77
N ALA A 77 0.48 26.99 -10.19
CA ALA A 77 0.20 26.90 -8.76
C ALA A 77 -0.24 25.48 -8.36
N ALA A 78 -1.02 24.80 -9.22
CA ALA A 78 -1.42 23.42 -8.99
C ALA A 78 -0.22 22.46 -9.03
N THR A 79 0.75 22.68 -9.92
CA THR A 79 1.98 21.87 -9.98
C THR A 79 2.86 22.10 -8.76
N GLU A 80 3.04 23.35 -8.33
CA GLU A 80 3.83 23.68 -7.12
C GLU A 80 3.22 23.03 -5.87
N PHE A 81 1.89 23.12 -5.71
CA PHE A 81 1.18 22.43 -4.64
C PHE A 81 1.34 20.90 -4.72
N ALA A 82 1.27 20.31 -5.91
CA ALA A 82 1.44 18.87 -6.09
C ALA A 82 2.86 18.41 -5.73
N GLU A 83 3.88 19.19 -6.09
CA GLU A 83 5.27 18.93 -5.76
C GLU A 83 5.49 19.00 -4.25
N GLU A 84 4.99 20.05 -3.59
CA GLU A 84 5.10 20.20 -2.13
C GLU A 84 4.36 19.07 -1.39
N ALA A 85 3.12 18.78 -1.77
CA ALA A 85 2.35 17.69 -1.18
C ALA A 85 3.03 16.33 -1.36
N THR A 86 3.61 16.08 -2.54
CA THR A 86 4.34 14.85 -2.83
C THR A 86 5.62 14.76 -2.01
N ALA A 87 6.37 15.87 -1.87
CA ALA A 87 7.59 15.91 -1.07
C ALA A 87 7.31 15.64 0.42
N VAL A 88 6.27 16.29 0.98
CA VAL A 88 5.83 16.06 2.36
C VAL A 88 5.38 14.61 2.56
N MET A 89 4.60 14.05 1.62
CA MET A 89 4.15 12.66 1.69
C MET A 89 5.32 11.67 1.60
N ALA A 90 6.29 11.93 0.72
CA ALA A 90 7.48 11.10 0.57
C ALA A 90 8.34 11.11 1.84
N LEU A 91 8.54 12.28 2.44
CA LEU A 91 9.25 12.40 3.72
C LEU A 91 8.51 11.71 4.86
N TRP A 92 7.19 11.89 4.94
CA TRP A 92 6.35 11.24 5.95
C TRP A 92 6.39 9.72 5.83
N LEU A 93 6.11 9.18 4.65
CA LEU A 93 6.12 7.74 4.41
C LEU A 93 7.53 7.17 4.58
N GLY A 94 8.56 7.85 4.08
CA GLY A 94 9.95 7.44 4.27
C GLY A 94 10.33 7.38 5.74
N GLY A 95 9.98 8.40 6.53
CA GLY A 95 10.20 8.41 7.97
C GLY A 95 9.47 7.28 8.69
N VAL A 96 8.20 7.05 8.37
CA VAL A 96 7.42 5.93 8.93
C VAL A 96 8.01 4.57 8.54
N THR A 97 8.50 4.41 7.31
CA THR A 97 9.16 3.19 6.86
C THR A 97 10.44 2.93 7.65
N VAL A 98 11.32 3.93 7.79
CA VAL A 98 12.57 3.80 8.56
C VAL A 98 12.27 3.47 10.02
N LEU A 99 11.30 4.15 10.64
CA LEU A 99 10.87 3.83 12.00
C LEU A 99 10.30 2.42 12.08
N GLY A 100 9.48 2.02 11.10
CA GLY A 100 8.96 0.66 10.99
C GLY A 100 10.08 -0.37 11.00
N GLU A 101 11.08 -0.22 10.13
CA GLU A 101 12.26 -1.08 10.02
C GLU A 101 13.04 -1.19 11.35
N ILE A 102 13.30 -0.06 12.01
CA ILE A 102 13.99 -0.03 13.30
C ILE A 102 13.17 -0.76 14.37
N PHE A 103 11.86 -0.54 14.42
CA PHE A 103 10.98 -1.10 15.44
C PHE A 103 10.35 -2.45 15.07
N MET A 104 10.72 -3.05 13.93
CA MET A 104 10.17 -4.33 13.46
C MET A 104 10.20 -5.44 14.53
N PRO A 105 11.29 -5.64 15.30
CA PRO A 105 11.32 -6.70 16.31
C PRO A 105 10.19 -6.58 17.35
N TRP A 106 9.81 -5.36 17.72
CA TRP A 106 8.71 -5.10 18.65
C TRP A 106 7.35 -5.18 17.95
N LEU A 107 7.26 -4.66 16.73
CA LEU A 107 6.05 -4.72 15.91
C LEU A 107 5.61 -6.16 15.62
N LEU A 108 6.55 -7.10 15.45
CA LEU A 108 6.25 -8.51 15.25
C LEU A 108 5.49 -9.14 16.42
N TYR A 109 5.74 -8.73 17.67
CA TYR A 109 4.98 -9.24 18.81
C TYR A 109 3.50 -8.81 18.79
N VAL A 110 3.20 -7.65 18.22
CA VAL A 110 1.83 -7.13 18.10
C VAL A 110 1.13 -7.67 16.85
N LEU A 111 1.83 -7.69 15.72
CA LEU A 111 1.29 -8.07 14.42
C LEU A 111 1.20 -9.59 14.22
N ALA A 112 2.09 -10.34 14.88
CA ALA A 112 2.21 -11.79 14.76
C ALA A 112 2.55 -12.47 16.10
N PRO A 113 1.73 -12.29 17.17
CA PRO A 113 2.00 -12.92 18.47
C PRO A 113 2.09 -14.46 18.38
N GLY A 114 1.40 -15.07 17.42
CA GLY A 114 1.47 -16.52 17.15
C GLY A 114 2.81 -17.00 16.57
N PHE A 115 3.64 -16.10 16.03
CA PHE A 115 5.00 -16.42 15.59
C PHE A 115 5.98 -16.48 16.77
N ALA A 116 5.69 -15.80 17.88
CA ALA A 116 6.61 -15.65 19.02
C ALA A 116 6.71 -16.90 19.90
N GLY A 117 5.71 -17.78 19.86
CA GLY A 117 5.71 -19.03 20.63
C GLY A 117 6.50 -20.18 19.99
N HIS A 118 6.94 -20.08 18.74
CA HIS A 118 7.61 -21.17 18.02
C HIS A 118 8.96 -20.68 17.46
N GLY A 119 10.02 -20.83 18.26
CA GLY A 119 11.36 -20.21 18.11
C GLY A 119 12.15 -20.43 16.81
N GLY A 120 11.56 -20.99 15.75
CA GLY A 120 12.14 -21.06 14.41
C GLY A 120 11.55 -20.05 13.39
N ARG A 121 10.39 -19.43 13.65
CA ARG A 121 9.72 -18.58 12.65
C ARG A 121 10.10 -17.10 12.70
N PHE A 122 10.71 -16.65 13.80
CA PHE A 122 11.17 -15.26 13.96
C PHE A 122 12.35 -14.89 13.07
N GLY A 123 13.13 -15.87 12.59
CA GLY A 123 14.27 -15.61 11.69
C GLY A 123 13.90 -15.52 10.21
N LEU A 124 12.62 -15.73 9.84
CA LEU A 124 12.14 -15.73 8.46
C LEU A 124 11.21 -14.54 8.14
N ALA A 125 10.85 -13.74 9.14
CA ALA A 125 10.00 -12.56 9.05
C ALA A 125 10.83 -11.30 9.33
#